data_AF-A0AAD3DY88-F1
#
_entry.id   AF-A0AAD3DY88-F1
#
_cell.length_a   1.000
_cell.length_b   1.000
_cell.length_c   1.000
_cell.angle_alpha   90.00
_cell.angle_beta   90.00
_cell.angle_gamma   90.00
#
_symmetry.space_group_name_H-M   'P 1'
#
loop_
_entity.id
_entity.type
_entity.pdbx_description
1 polymer ?
#
loop_
_entity_poly.entity_id
_entity_poly.type
_entity_poly.pdbx_seq_one_letter_code
_entity_poly.pdbx_strand_id
1 'polypeptide(L)'
;MGANQSTEDVLDAVNQADTTEKTTPVKDGAGGTKLYKFVATSSGEGNWELASSNARPRFYDSLEDSNSSGKKDFFLEIEQGDVDVHVDPRLNYVLNVNQRRITFCANNTIYALKFPNDQACRLFGEQLNDIIFYNQYGVENDDASRAKVMEDYAGTLFSKNTDRMFEPMEVDAGEDEKDAAQFYTPEKLKEKQAKEMDKDEDAINGIIMGAGENNYLMRGRRFDVLRNLEGGGVEDKGVCFTLTPMAGGAGPSTPAVSTRKTRGTAARAEAESLGAGFTPSKVLLTHGERRMNLLTPDNRNVLHHADIETGKIVNTFTFNKDSVDIPIAEIAADYKAAQMEEHSQFLGIDQNRLSRWDIRDPRGVVQQSPAVMSYVAGKDYSRGTNFTCMATSGDGFVALGSRDGRIRLYNSKTLTQAKTSIPGLGAPITSIDVTYDGKWVLATTDQYLMLVKTTYVDDKGRQANGFESRMGGRGAVPRLLRLKPEDVIRTQGAKFTKGKFTWITESGQSERWVVAGCGRFSVVWNFSKIRTAATETIGYGGLPTSMDYFLRAKEEEVVDVQFVHQKYMRDVDQAALVVATPHSLFNLA
;
A
#
# COMPACT_ATOMS: atom_id res chain seq x y z
N MET A 1 21.38 -29.77 15.32
CA MET A 1 21.45 -30.35 13.97
C MET A 1 20.05 -30.69 13.54
N GLY A 2 19.54 -30.00 12.53
CA GLY A 2 18.23 -30.20 11.93
C GLY A 2 18.26 -29.35 10.67
N ALA A 3 18.44 -29.99 9.52
CA ALA A 3 18.61 -29.31 8.25
C ALA A 3 17.26 -28.68 7.85
N ASN A 4 17.25 -27.37 7.64
CA ASN A 4 16.17 -26.68 6.96
C ASN A 4 16.17 -27.15 5.49
N GLN A 5 15.14 -27.91 5.08
CA GLN A 5 14.83 -28.10 3.67
C GLN A 5 14.12 -26.86 3.14
N SER A 6 14.50 -26.41 1.95
CA SER A 6 13.93 -25.23 1.30
C SER A 6 12.54 -25.55 0.75
N THR A 7 11.69 -24.54 0.58
CA THR A 7 10.31 -24.69 0.07
C THR A 7 10.22 -25.18 -1.39
N GLU A 8 11.33 -25.25 -2.13
CA GLU A 8 11.39 -25.93 -3.42
C GLU A 8 11.25 -27.46 -3.25
N ASP A 9 11.79 -28.05 -2.18
CA ASP A 9 11.71 -29.49 -1.89
C ASP A 9 10.28 -29.95 -1.54
N VAL A 10 9.44 -29.05 -1.00
CA VAL A 10 8.03 -29.33 -0.65
C VAL A 10 7.10 -29.20 -1.87
N LEU A 11 7.46 -28.34 -2.84
CA LEU A 11 6.83 -28.29 -4.16
C LEU A 11 7.18 -29.55 -4.98
N ASP A 12 8.38 -30.09 -4.81
CA ASP A 12 8.82 -31.33 -5.46
C ASP A 12 8.25 -32.61 -4.84
N ALA A 13 7.84 -32.60 -3.57
CA ALA A 13 7.18 -33.76 -2.96
C ALA A 13 5.86 -34.16 -3.66
N VAL A 14 5.19 -33.20 -4.30
CA VAL A 14 3.98 -33.43 -5.13
C VAL A 14 4.32 -33.96 -6.53
N ASN A 15 5.53 -33.68 -7.04
CA ASN A 15 6.02 -34.22 -8.31
C ASN A 15 6.68 -35.61 -8.14
N GLN A 16 7.27 -35.89 -6.97
CA GLN A 16 7.97 -37.15 -6.67
C GLN A 16 7.02 -38.31 -6.34
N ALA A 17 5.81 -38.04 -5.86
CA ALA A 17 4.79 -39.06 -5.64
C ALA A 17 4.32 -39.73 -6.95
N ASP A 18 4.43 -39.05 -8.10
CA ASP A 18 4.06 -39.60 -9.43
C ASP A 18 5.26 -40.20 -10.20
N THR A 19 6.52 -40.03 -9.73
CA THR A 19 7.71 -40.56 -10.44
C THR A 19 8.19 -41.92 -9.93
N THR A 20 7.69 -42.40 -8.79
CA THR A 20 8.11 -43.68 -8.20
C THR A 20 7.25 -44.89 -8.58
N GLU A 21 6.14 -44.70 -9.28
CA GLU A 21 5.36 -45.80 -9.89
C GLU A 21 5.52 -45.85 -11.41
N LYS A 22 6.70 -46.27 -11.88
CA LYS A 22 6.85 -46.79 -13.25
C LYS A 22 7.35 -48.22 -13.22
N THR A 23 6.42 -49.17 -13.21
CA THR A 23 6.56 -50.46 -13.90
C THR A 23 5.19 -51.10 -14.11
N THR A 24 4.41 -50.57 -15.06
CA THR A 24 3.61 -51.29 -16.08
C THR A 24 2.63 -50.34 -16.77
N PRO A 25 2.37 -50.48 -18.09
CA PRO A 25 1.53 -49.54 -18.83
C PRO A 25 0.05 -49.85 -18.58
N VAL A 26 -0.59 -49.09 -17.69
CA VAL A 26 -2.04 -49.11 -17.52
C VAL A 26 -2.62 -47.91 -18.27
N LYS A 27 -3.62 -48.22 -19.11
CA LYS A 27 -4.35 -47.34 -20.02
C LYS A 27 -4.68 -45.97 -19.42
N ASP A 28 -4.40 -44.92 -20.19
CA ASP A 28 -4.95 -43.57 -20.02
C ASP A 28 -6.48 -43.62 -19.88
N GLY A 29 -6.96 -43.56 -18.64
CA GLY A 29 -8.32 -43.16 -18.33
C GLY A 29 -8.32 -41.64 -18.14
N ALA A 30 -9.12 -40.92 -18.94
CA ALA A 30 -9.29 -39.48 -18.84
C ALA A 30 -9.67 -39.05 -17.41
N GLY A 31 -8.71 -38.54 -16.64
CA GLY A 31 -8.91 -38.14 -15.26
C GLY A 31 -9.82 -36.91 -15.16
N GLY A 32 -10.80 -36.95 -14.26
CA GLY A 32 -11.63 -35.79 -13.93
C GLY A 32 -10.88 -34.72 -13.14
N THR A 33 -11.52 -33.58 -12.88
CA THR A 33 -10.98 -32.52 -12.01
C THR A 33 -10.81 -33.05 -10.59
N LYS A 34 -9.63 -32.87 -10.00
CA LYS A 34 -9.35 -33.29 -8.61
C LYS A 34 -9.52 -32.11 -7.67
N LEU A 35 -10.11 -32.36 -6.51
CA LEU A 35 -10.21 -31.40 -5.40
C LEU A 35 -9.28 -31.83 -4.28
N TYR A 36 -8.41 -30.91 -3.86
CA TYR A 36 -7.56 -31.05 -2.71
C TYR A 36 -7.98 -30.08 -1.61
N LYS A 37 -7.84 -30.50 -0.37
CA LYS A 37 -8.07 -29.71 0.83
C LYS A 37 -6.74 -29.53 1.56
N PHE A 38 -6.43 -28.31 1.96
CA PHE A 38 -5.27 -28.04 2.78
C PHE A 38 -5.58 -28.30 4.25
N VAL A 39 -4.77 -29.14 4.89
CA VAL A 39 -4.85 -29.42 6.32
C VAL A 39 -3.63 -28.79 6.98
N ALA A 40 -3.86 -27.66 7.64
CA ALA A 40 -2.83 -26.97 8.40
C ALA A 40 -2.53 -27.71 9.71
N THR A 41 -1.24 -27.93 10.00
CA THR A 41 -0.80 -28.38 11.32
C THR A 41 -0.73 -27.20 12.29
N SER A 42 -0.58 -27.47 13.59
CA SER A 42 -0.51 -26.44 14.63
C SER A 42 0.66 -25.45 14.47
N SER A 43 1.69 -25.79 13.69
CA SER A 43 2.83 -24.90 13.37
C SER A 43 2.57 -24.00 12.15
N GLY A 44 1.44 -24.17 11.44
CA GLY A 44 1.12 -23.44 10.21
C GLY A 44 1.69 -24.04 8.93
N GLU A 45 2.54 -25.07 9.04
CA GLU A 45 2.89 -25.94 7.91
C GLU A 45 1.74 -26.92 7.66
N GLY A 46 1.40 -27.23 6.41
CA GLY A 46 0.24 -28.07 6.13
C GLY A 46 0.44 -28.94 4.90
N ASN A 47 -0.36 -30.01 4.84
CA ASN A 47 -0.34 -30.96 3.75
C ASN A 47 -1.62 -30.86 2.93
N TRP A 48 -1.50 -31.17 1.64
CA TRP A 48 -2.64 -31.27 0.73
C TRP A 48 -3.20 -32.69 0.77
N GLU A 49 -4.46 -32.82 1.15
CA GLU A 49 -5.19 -34.09 1.14
C GLU A 49 -6.14 -34.12 -0.05
N LEU A 50 -6.24 -35.27 -0.71
CA LEU A 50 -7.21 -35.45 -1.80
C LEU A 50 -8.61 -35.58 -1.20
N ALA A 51 -9.46 -34.59 -1.41
CA ALA A 51 -10.85 -34.61 -0.97
C ALA A 51 -11.73 -35.36 -1.99
N SER A 52 -11.49 -35.17 -3.29
CA SER A 52 -12.21 -35.89 -4.34
C SER A 52 -11.37 -36.02 -5.61
N SER A 53 -11.45 -37.19 -6.24
CA SER A 53 -10.79 -37.48 -7.53
C SER A 53 -11.63 -37.07 -8.75
N ASN A 54 -12.90 -36.69 -8.56
CA ASN A 54 -13.83 -36.32 -9.62
C ASN A 54 -14.77 -35.19 -9.15
N ALA A 55 -14.18 -34.06 -8.77
CA ALA A 55 -14.90 -32.88 -8.32
C ALA A 55 -15.65 -32.22 -9.48
N ARG A 56 -16.86 -31.74 -9.20
CA ARG A 56 -17.72 -31.05 -10.17
C ARG A 56 -18.03 -29.65 -9.67
N PRO A 57 -17.11 -28.69 -9.84
CA PRO A 57 -17.37 -27.31 -9.43
C PRO A 57 -18.45 -26.70 -10.31
N ARG A 58 -19.44 -26.07 -9.69
CA ARG A 58 -20.56 -25.41 -10.36
C ARG A 58 -20.79 -24.03 -9.77
N PHE A 59 -21.04 -23.06 -10.64
CA PHE A 59 -21.55 -21.77 -10.23
C PHE A 59 -23.08 -21.74 -10.31
N TYR A 60 -23.72 -21.16 -9.32
CA TYR A 60 -25.18 -21.00 -9.29
C TYR A 60 -25.56 -19.62 -8.75
N ASP A 61 -26.75 -19.15 -9.14
CA ASP A 61 -27.33 -17.89 -8.66
C ASP A 61 -28.20 -18.18 -7.43
N SER A 62 -27.78 -17.69 -6.26
CA SER A 62 -28.50 -17.87 -5.00
C SER A 62 -29.85 -17.13 -4.97
N LEU A 63 -30.08 -16.19 -5.89
CA LEU A 63 -31.29 -15.40 -5.99
C LEU A 63 -32.22 -15.86 -7.12
N GLU A 64 -31.93 -16.96 -7.80
CA GLU A 64 -32.69 -17.48 -8.94
C GLU A 64 -34.18 -17.68 -8.60
N ASP A 65 -34.47 -18.17 -7.39
CA ASP A 65 -35.84 -18.40 -6.89
C ASP A 65 -36.45 -17.18 -6.17
N SER A 66 -35.70 -16.09 -6.06
CA SER A 66 -36.16 -14.89 -5.36
C SER A 66 -36.99 -14.00 -6.29
N ASN A 67 -38.12 -13.47 -5.80
CA ASN A 67 -38.89 -12.43 -6.50
C ASN A 67 -38.17 -11.05 -6.54
N SER A 68 -36.86 -11.01 -6.30
CA SER A 68 -36.09 -9.78 -6.10
C SER A 68 -35.52 -9.23 -7.42
N SER A 69 -36.24 -8.30 -8.05
CA SER A 69 -35.78 -7.30 -9.05
C SER A 69 -34.80 -7.70 -10.19
N GLY A 70 -34.56 -8.97 -10.48
CA GLY A 70 -33.60 -9.42 -11.49
C GLY A 70 -32.12 -9.23 -11.13
N LYS A 71 -31.78 -9.10 -9.83
CA LYS A 71 -30.39 -9.11 -9.37
C LYS A 71 -29.96 -10.55 -9.15
N LYS A 72 -28.86 -10.96 -9.79
CA LYS A 72 -28.24 -12.27 -9.54
C LYS A 72 -27.21 -12.13 -8.42
N ASP A 73 -26.92 -13.22 -7.71
CA ASP A 73 -25.85 -13.28 -6.73
C ASP A 73 -25.21 -14.67 -6.74
N PHE A 74 -23.99 -14.76 -7.26
CA PHE A 74 -23.38 -16.03 -7.63
C PHE A 74 -22.49 -16.63 -6.53
N PHE A 75 -22.63 -17.94 -6.36
CA PHE A 75 -21.88 -18.77 -5.43
C PHE A 75 -21.18 -19.92 -6.18
N LEU A 76 -20.08 -20.43 -5.61
CA LEU A 76 -19.35 -21.60 -6.08
C LEU A 76 -19.68 -22.78 -5.17
N GLU A 77 -20.30 -23.80 -5.76
CA GLU A 77 -20.63 -25.07 -5.12
C GLU A 77 -19.69 -26.18 -5.59
N ILE A 78 -19.20 -26.98 -4.64
CA ILE A 78 -18.52 -28.25 -4.90
C ILE A 78 -19.03 -29.28 -3.90
N GLU A 79 -20.07 -30.02 -4.29
CA GLU A 79 -20.73 -31.03 -3.45
C GLU A 79 -19.74 -32.01 -2.81
N GLN A 80 -18.70 -32.41 -3.55
CA GLN A 80 -17.74 -33.42 -3.09
C GLN A 80 -16.77 -32.90 -2.02
N GLY A 81 -16.77 -31.60 -1.74
CA GLY A 81 -15.90 -30.97 -0.73
C GLY A 81 -16.65 -30.22 0.36
N ASP A 82 -17.99 -30.25 0.36
CA ASP A 82 -18.83 -29.38 1.22
C ASP A 82 -18.42 -27.90 1.09
N VAL A 83 -18.14 -27.49 -0.15
CA VAL A 83 -17.76 -26.12 -0.49
C VAL A 83 -18.99 -25.42 -1.03
N ASP A 84 -19.42 -24.39 -0.32
CA ASP A 84 -20.37 -23.40 -0.78
C ASP A 84 -19.83 -22.03 -0.35
N VAL A 85 -19.48 -21.19 -1.33
CA VAL A 85 -18.81 -19.91 -1.06
C VAL A 85 -19.24 -18.83 -2.05
N HIS A 86 -19.49 -17.65 -1.52
CA HIS A 86 -19.80 -16.46 -2.31
C HIS A 86 -18.59 -16.08 -3.19
N VAL A 87 -18.84 -15.85 -4.49
CA VAL A 87 -17.78 -15.56 -5.46
C VAL A 87 -17.49 -14.07 -5.48
N ASP A 88 -16.55 -13.63 -4.66
CA ASP A 88 -16.19 -12.22 -4.53
C ASP A 88 -14.65 -12.04 -4.39
N PRO A 89 -14.16 -10.80 -4.27
CA PRO A 89 -12.72 -10.55 -4.13
C PRO A 89 -12.07 -11.22 -2.90
N ARG A 90 -12.86 -11.54 -1.86
CA ARG A 90 -12.42 -12.18 -0.61
C ARG A 90 -12.21 -13.68 -0.76
N LEU A 91 -12.73 -14.30 -1.83
CA LEU A 91 -12.42 -15.70 -2.20
C LEU A 91 -10.90 -15.93 -2.30
N ASN A 92 -10.13 -14.86 -2.56
CA ASN A 92 -8.68 -14.86 -2.61
C ASN A 92 -8.12 -15.97 -3.51
N TYR A 93 -8.77 -16.17 -4.67
CA TYR A 93 -8.35 -17.21 -5.58
C TYR A 93 -7.02 -16.86 -6.25
N VAL A 94 -6.29 -17.90 -6.61
CA VAL A 94 -5.03 -17.87 -7.35
C VAL A 94 -5.08 -18.96 -8.42
N LEU A 95 -5.01 -18.54 -9.67
CA LEU A 95 -4.85 -19.41 -10.83
C LEU A 95 -3.36 -19.55 -11.15
N ASN A 96 -2.84 -20.78 -11.08
CA ASN A 96 -1.53 -21.14 -11.61
C ASN A 96 -1.74 -21.96 -12.89
N VAL A 97 -1.39 -21.35 -14.02
CA VAL A 97 -1.65 -21.94 -15.35
C VAL A 97 -0.77 -23.16 -15.58
N ASN A 98 0.51 -23.11 -15.23
CA ASN A 98 1.48 -24.19 -15.43
C ASN A 98 1.13 -25.44 -14.61
N GLN A 99 0.63 -25.24 -13.39
CA GLN A 99 0.20 -26.33 -12.52
C GLN A 99 -1.23 -26.82 -12.79
N ARG A 100 -1.96 -26.20 -13.75
CA ARG A 100 -3.38 -26.45 -14.02
C ARG A 100 -4.22 -26.37 -12.75
N ARG A 101 -3.91 -25.40 -11.88
CA ARG A 101 -4.39 -25.38 -10.51
C ARG A 101 -5.02 -24.04 -10.16
N ILE A 102 -6.20 -24.09 -9.53
CA ILE A 102 -6.84 -22.92 -8.91
C ILE A 102 -6.94 -23.17 -7.42
N THR A 103 -6.32 -22.30 -6.63
CA THR A 103 -6.37 -22.33 -5.16
C THR A 103 -7.27 -21.22 -4.67
N PHE A 104 -8.12 -21.47 -3.68
CA PHE A 104 -9.03 -20.47 -3.10
C PHE A 104 -9.36 -20.81 -1.65
N CYS A 105 -9.89 -19.83 -0.91
CA CYS A 105 -10.31 -20.01 0.48
C CYS A 105 -11.84 -20.08 0.58
N ALA A 106 -12.37 -21.11 1.24
CA ALA A 106 -13.80 -21.26 1.53
C ALA A 106 -13.97 -21.82 2.95
N ASN A 107 -14.90 -21.27 3.73
CA ASN A 107 -15.21 -21.75 5.09
C ASN A 107 -13.97 -21.92 5.98
N ASN A 108 -13.08 -20.92 5.97
CA ASN A 108 -11.79 -20.91 6.68
C ASN A 108 -10.85 -22.08 6.32
N THR A 109 -11.08 -22.73 5.18
CA THR A 109 -10.28 -23.84 4.66
C THR A 109 -9.77 -23.49 3.26
N ILE A 110 -8.57 -23.95 2.91
CA ILE A 110 -8.01 -23.73 1.58
C ILE A 110 -8.28 -24.96 0.73
N TYR A 111 -8.81 -24.72 -0.46
CA TYR A 111 -9.06 -25.73 -1.46
C TYR A 111 -8.24 -25.47 -2.70
N ALA A 112 -7.88 -26.55 -3.40
CA ALA A 112 -7.23 -26.48 -4.69
C ALA A 112 -7.90 -27.41 -5.69
N LEU A 113 -8.37 -26.85 -6.80
CA LEU A 113 -8.86 -27.59 -7.96
C LEU A 113 -7.70 -27.81 -8.94
N LYS A 114 -7.41 -29.07 -9.27
CA LYS A 114 -6.45 -29.45 -10.31
C LYS A 114 -7.19 -30.00 -11.51
N PHE A 115 -7.05 -29.33 -12.65
CA PHE A 115 -7.74 -29.64 -13.88
C PHE A 115 -6.95 -30.62 -14.76
N PRO A 116 -7.63 -31.42 -15.59
CA PRO A 116 -6.94 -32.38 -16.46
C PRO A 116 -6.12 -31.74 -17.57
N ASN A 117 -6.55 -30.58 -18.09
CA ASN A 117 -5.89 -29.86 -19.16
C ASN A 117 -5.92 -28.35 -18.94
N ASP A 118 -5.01 -27.64 -19.61
CA ASP A 118 -4.84 -26.19 -19.48
C ASP A 118 -6.08 -25.42 -19.94
N GLN A 119 -6.76 -25.92 -20.99
CA GLN A 119 -7.96 -25.29 -21.54
C GLN A 119 -9.09 -25.25 -20.51
N ALA A 120 -9.35 -26.35 -19.81
CA ALA A 120 -10.37 -26.42 -18.76
C ALA A 120 -10.02 -25.49 -17.58
N CYS A 121 -8.75 -25.43 -17.20
CA CYS A 121 -8.27 -24.55 -16.14
C CYS A 121 -8.48 -23.05 -16.50
N ARG A 122 -8.15 -22.67 -17.74
CA ARG A 122 -8.33 -21.30 -18.24
C ARG A 122 -9.80 -20.93 -18.35
N LEU A 123 -10.63 -21.80 -18.94
CA LEU A 123 -12.08 -21.58 -19.07
C LEU A 123 -12.74 -21.40 -17.70
N PHE A 124 -12.37 -22.20 -16.70
CA PHE A 124 -12.90 -22.03 -15.35
C PHE A 124 -12.41 -20.71 -14.72
N GLY A 125 -11.14 -20.35 -14.90
CA GLY A 125 -10.61 -19.06 -14.43
C GLY A 125 -11.27 -17.84 -15.08
N GLU A 126 -11.62 -17.92 -16.36
CA GLU A 126 -12.39 -16.90 -17.08
C GLU A 126 -13.81 -16.78 -16.53
N GLN A 127 -14.51 -17.90 -16.35
CA GLN A 127 -15.85 -17.92 -15.75
C GLN A 127 -15.83 -17.34 -14.33
N LEU A 128 -14.84 -17.70 -13.52
CA LEU A 128 -14.67 -17.16 -12.18
C LEU A 128 -14.48 -15.64 -12.21
N ASN A 129 -13.63 -15.12 -13.10
CA ASN A 129 -13.45 -13.68 -13.29
C ASN A 129 -14.73 -12.96 -13.74
N ASP A 130 -15.49 -13.56 -14.67
CA ASP A 130 -16.74 -13.00 -15.17
C ASP A 130 -17.78 -12.87 -14.04
N ILE A 131 -17.86 -13.88 -13.18
CA ILE A 131 -18.77 -13.88 -12.02
C ILE A 131 -18.34 -12.86 -10.98
N ILE A 132 -17.04 -12.79 -10.67
CA ILE A 132 -16.50 -11.80 -9.73
C ILE A 132 -16.82 -10.38 -10.21
N PHE A 133 -16.67 -10.12 -11.52
CA PHE A 133 -17.02 -8.84 -12.12
C PHE A 133 -18.53 -8.54 -11.96
N TYR A 134 -19.38 -9.53 -12.22
CA TYR A 134 -20.83 -9.37 -12.03
C TYR A 134 -21.21 -9.09 -10.58
N ASN A 135 -20.77 -9.92 -9.63
CA ASN A 135 -21.12 -9.76 -8.21
C ASN A 135 -20.63 -8.40 -7.67
N GLN A 136 -19.56 -7.86 -8.22
CA GLN A 136 -19.00 -6.58 -7.80
C GLN A 136 -19.65 -5.35 -8.45
N TYR A 137 -19.90 -5.39 -9.76
CA TYR A 137 -20.34 -4.23 -10.53
C TYR A 137 -21.83 -4.30 -10.94
N GLY A 138 -22.48 -5.46 -10.77
CA GLY A 138 -23.87 -5.71 -11.11
C GLY A 138 -24.15 -5.78 -12.61
N VAL A 139 -23.12 -5.98 -13.44
CA VAL A 139 -23.18 -6.03 -14.91
C VAL A 139 -22.35 -7.19 -15.44
N GLU A 140 -22.74 -7.76 -16.58
CA GLU A 140 -22.00 -8.87 -17.19
C GLU A 140 -20.62 -8.42 -17.69
N ASN A 141 -19.64 -9.33 -17.67
CA ASN A 141 -18.28 -9.05 -18.13
C ASN A 141 -18.15 -9.11 -19.67
N ASP A 142 -18.90 -8.25 -20.35
CA ASP A 142 -18.80 -8.01 -21.79
C ASP A 142 -17.93 -6.76 -22.09
N ASP A 143 -17.53 -6.59 -23.34
CA ASP A 143 -16.65 -5.50 -23.78
C ASP A 143 -17.24 -4.11 -23.50
N ALA A 144 -18.56 -3.93 -23.66
CA ALA A 144 -19.23 -2.64 -23.47
C ALA A 144 -19.36 -2.29 -21.99
N SER A 145 -19.72 -3.28 -21.17
CA SER A 145 -19.80 -3.17 -19.71
C SER A 145 -18.41 -2.89 -19.11
N ARG A 146 -17.36 -3.59 -19.58
CA ARG A 146 -15.98 -3.28 -19.18
C ARG A 146 -15.54 -1.89 -19.60
N ALA A 147 -15.84 -1.45 -20.82
CA ALA A 147 -15.51 -0.09 -21.27
C ALA A 147 -16.17 0.99 -20.41
N LYS A 148 -17.37 0.72 -19.89
CA LYS A 148 -18.08 1.64 -18.98
C LYS A 148 -17.46 1.68 -17.57
N VAL A 149 -17.05 0.53 -17.04
CA VAL A 149 -16.54 0.41 -15.66
C VAL A 149 -15.05 0.74 -15.57
N MET A 150 -14.25 0.24 -16.51
CA MET A 150 -12.79 0.32 -16.54
C MET A 150 -12.25 1.40 -17.48
N GLU A 151 -13.12 2.11 -18.21
CA GLU A 151 -12.74 3.20 -19.10
C GLU A 151 -11.67 2.73 -20.11
N ASP A 152 -10.54 3.44 -20.22
CA ASP A 152 -9.44 3.10 -21.13
C ASP A 152 -8.70 1.80 -20.78
N TYR A 153 -9.02 1.16 -19.65
CA TYR A 153 -8.34 -0.03 -19.13
C TYR A 153 -9.11 -1.33 -19.36
N ALA A 154 -10.25 -1.29 -20.06
CA ALA A 154 -11.09 -2.46 -20.35
C ALA A 154 -10.38 -3.61 -21.10
N GLY A 155 -9.30 -3.31 -21.84
CA GLY A 155 -8.46 -4.30 -22.51
C GLY A 155 -7.37 -4.92 -21.61
N THR A 156 -7.24 -4.44 -20.37
CA THR A 156 -6.21 -4.88 -19.40
C THR A 156 -6.82 -5.44 -18.11
N LEU A 157 -7.74 -4.72 -17.47
CA LEU A 157 -8.39 -5.14 -16.23
C LEU A 157 -9.62 -5.99 -16.55
N PHE A 158 -9.76 -7.16 -15.90
CA PHE A 158 -10.81 -8.14 -16.18
C PHE A 158 -10.88 -8.57 -17.66
N SER A 159 -9.79 -8.36 -18.40
CA SER A 159 -9.68 -8.72 -19.80
C SER A 159 -9.57 -10.23 -19.96
N LYS A 160 -10.21 -10.75 -21.00
CA LYS A 160 -10.11 -12.16 -21.40
C LYS A 160 -8.81 -12.44 -22.17
N ASN A 161 -8.12 -11.40 -22.64
CA ASN A 161 -6.84 -11.57 -23.32
C ASN A 161 -5.70 -11.67 -22.30
N THR A 162 -5.09 -12.85 -22.21
CA THR A 162 -4.03 -13.15 -21.25
C THR A 162 -2.61 -12.95 -21.79
N ASP A 163 -2.42 -12.66 -23.07
CA ASP A 163 -1.08 -12.69 -23.69
C ASP A 163 -0.13 -11.66 -23.07
N ARG A 164 -0.64 -10.44 -22.81
CA ARG A 164 0.15 -9.36 -22.19
C ARG A 164 0.33 -9.50 -20.67
N MET A 165 -0.37 -10.43 -20.03
CA MET A 165 -0.32 -10.60 -18.57
C MET A 165 1.01 -11.23 -18.12
N PHE A 166 1.61 -12.07 -18.96
CA PHE A 166 2.85 -12.77 -18.62
C PHE A 166 4.11 -11.98 -18.99
N GLU A 167 3.96 -10.84 -19.67
CA GLU A 167 5.07 -9.98 -20.05
C GLU A 167 5.73 -9.33 -18.80
N PRO A 168 7.08 -9.26 -18.75
CA PRO A 168 7.79 -8.38 -17.82
C PRO A 168 7.26 -6.95 -17.86
N MET A 169 7.16 -6.28 -16.70
CA MET A 169 6.79 -4.86 -16.69
C MET A 169 7.94 -3.98 -17.17
N GLU A 170 9.18 -4.38 -16.87
CA GLU A 170 10.41 -3.72 -17.32
C GLU A 170 11.14 -4.59 -18.34
N VAL A 171 11.07 -4.21 -19.61
CA VAL A 171 11.72 -4.92 -20.73
C VAL A 171 13.10 -4.35 -21.06
N ASP A 172 13.32 -3.06 -20.77
CA ASP A 172 14.57 -2.35 -21.04
C ASP A 172 15.45 -2.20 -19.78
N ALA A 173 15.29 -3.12 -18.83
CA ALA A 173 16.08 -3.13 -17.60
C ALA A 173 17.60 -3.17 -17.93
N GLY A 174 18.37 -2.30 -17.27
CA GLY A 174 19.83 -2.28 -17.37
C GLY A 174 20.46 -3.57 -16.82
N GLU A 175 21.73 -3.82 -17.11
CA GLU A 175 22.45 -5.02 -16.64
C GLU A 175 22.40 -5.13 -15.11
N ASP A 176 22.66 -4.04 -14.38
CA ASP A 176 22.58 -4.00 -12.91
C ASP A 176 21.20 -4.38 -12.36
N GLU A 177 20.11 -4.02 -13.06
CA GLU A 177 18.75 -4.34 -12.63
C GLU A 177 18.38 -5.80 -12.92
N LYS A 178 18.92 -6.37 -14.00
CA LYS A 178 18.78 -7.79 -14.34
C LYS A 178 19.56 -8.66 -13.37
N ASP A 179 20.75 -8.24 -12.98
CA ASP A 179 21.53 -8.92 -11.95
C ASP A 179 20.83 -8.80 -10.59
N ALA A 180 20.32 -7.62 -10.23
CA ALA A 180 19.51 -7.41 -9.02
C ALA A 180 18.27 -8.33 -8.94
N ALA A 181 17.68 -8.68 -10.09
CA ALA A 181 16.55 -9.59 -10.17
C ALA A 181 16.92 -11.07 -10.02
N GLN A 182 18.19 -11.42 -10.22
CA GLN A 182 18.70 -12.78 -9.96
C GLN A 182 18.93 -13.03 -8.47
N PHE A 183 19.02 -11.98 -7.64
CA PHE A 183 19.06 -12.16 -6.19
C PHE A 183 17.70 -12.63 -5.67
N TYR A 184 17.72 -13.73 -4.92
CA TYR A 184 16.52 -14.26 -4.28
C TYR A 184 15.98 -13.27 -3.25
N THR A 185 14.66 -13.23 -3.10
CA THR A 185 14.02 -12.62 -1.92
C THR A 185 14.67 -13.22 -0.67
N PRO A 186 15.18 -12.42 0.30
CA PRO A 186 15.98 -12.93 1.39
C PRO A 186 15.20 -13.99 2.16
N GLU A 187 15.75 -15.19 2.30
CA GLU A 187 15.09 -16.26 3.07
C GLU A 187 15.04 -15.94 4.57
N LYS A 188 15.99 -15.12 5.05
CA LYS A 188 16.11 -14.68 6.43
C LYS A 188 16.70 -13.28 6.50
N LEU A 189 16.03 -12.39 7.24
CA LEU A 189 16.61 -11.13 7.72
C LEU A 189 17.00 -11.32 9.19
N LYS A 190 18.18 -10.83 9.58
CA LYS A 190 18.61 -10.83 10.97
C LYS A 190 17.81 -9.79 11.72
N GLU A 191 17.27 -10.20 12.86
CA GLU A 191 16.51 -9.32 13.73
C GLU A 191 17.32 -8.96 14.96
N LYS A 192 17.35 -7.67 15.27
CA LYS A 192 17.89 -7.14 16.52
C LYS A 192 16.90 -6.17 17.12
N GLN A 193 16.49 -6.41 18.35
CA GLN A 193 15.68 -5.45 19.10
C GLN A 193 16.54 -4.21 19.39
N ALA A 194 16.06 -3.06 18.93
CA ALA A 194 16.72 -1.77 19.08
C ALA A 194 16.29 -1.07 20.38
N LYS A 195 15.02 -1.26 20.76
CA LYS A 195 14.43 -0.71 21.99
C LYS A 195 13.28 -1.60 22.45
N GLU A 196 13.17 -1.78 23.76
CA GLU A 196 12.03 -2.37 24.44
C GLU A 196 11.52 -1.37 25.47
N MET A 197 10.21 -1.29 25.65
CA MET A 197 9.55 -0.38 26.57
C MET A 197 8.72 -1.17 27.57
N ASP A 198 8.63 -0.63 28.79
CA ASP A 198 7.70 -1.14 29.78
C ASP A 198 6.25 -0.91 29.30
N LYS A 199 5.36 -1.86 29.59
CA LYS A 199 3.95 -1.82 29.17
C LYS A 199 3.15 -0.66 29.80
N ASP A 200 3.70 -0.03 30.84
CA ASP A 200 3.11 1.12 31.50
C ASP A 200 3.45 2.45 30.80
N GLU A 201 4.39 2.44 29.84
CA GLU A 201 4.71 3.61 29.03
C GLU A 201 3.73 3.81 27.86
N ASP A 202 3.62 5.05 27.36
CA ASP A 202 2.81 5.37 26.19
C ASP A 202 3.26 4.54 24.98
N ALA A 203 2.31 3.82 24.37
CA ALA A 203 2.54 3.00 23.19
C ALA A 203 3.05 3.82 21.98
N ILE A 204 3.85 3.17 21.14
CA ILE A 204 4.32 3.72 19.87
C ILE A 204 3.14 3.88 18.91
N ASN A 205 3.03 5.06 18.31
CA ASN A 205 2.00 5.38 17.31
C ASN A 205 2.54 5.45 15.86
N GLY A 206 3.86 5.57 15.69
CA GLY A 206 4.47 5.60 14.36
C GLY A 206 5.95 5.95 14.36
N ILE A 207 6.58 5.76 13.20
CA ILE A 207 7.98 6.11 12.98
C ILE A 207 8.06 7.21 11.92
N ILE A 208 8.77 8.29 12.24
CA ILE A 208 9.08 9.37 11.30
C ILE A 208 10.56 9.24 10.93
N MET A 209 10.81 8.77 9.71
CA MET A 209 12.17 8.57 9.22
C MET A 209 12.78 9.88 8.74
N GLY A 210 14.00 10.16 9.20
CA GLY A 210 14.87 11.20 8.68
C GLY A 210 15.94 10.61 7.77
N ALA A 211 16.17 11.28 6.65
CA ALA A 211 17.25 11.01 5.73
C ALA A 211 18.54 11.63 6.27
N GLY A 212 18.51 12.54 7.27
CA GLY A 212 19.65 12.98 8.06
C GLY A 212 20.07 11.98 9.14
N GLU A 213 20.70 12.47 10.20
CA GLU A 213 21.22 11.59 11.27
C GLU A 213 20.15 10.99 12.19
N ASN A 214 18.98 11.61 12.26
CA ASN A 214 17.98 11.33 13.28
C ASN A 214 16.69 10.79 12.66
N ASN A 215 16.06 9.84 13.34
CA ASN A 215 14.65 9.49 13.15
C ASN A 215 13.89 9.76 14.43
N TYR A 216 12.56 9.78 14.36
CA TYR A 216 11.73 10.11 15.51
C TYR A 216 10.66 9.05 15.71
N LEU A 217 10.58 8.53 16.93
CA LEU A 217 9.57 7.57 17.36
C LEU A 217 8.44 8.33 18.08
N MET A 218 7.25 8.32 17.50
CA MET A 218 6.10 9.04 18.05
C MET A 218 5.37 8.18 19.09
N ARG A 219 5.21 8.72 20.31
CA ARG A 219 4.53 8.09 21.45
C ARG A 219 3.59 9.09 22.09
N GLY A 220 2.33 9.04 21.71
CA GLY A 220 1.36 10.07 21.98
C GLY A 220 1.86 11.46 21.54
N ARG A 221 2.17 12.30 22.52
CA ARG A 221 2.71 13.66 22.34
C ARG A 221 4.24 13.77 22.45
N ARG A 222 4.90 12.66 22.80
CA ARG A 222 6.35 12.57 22.99
C ARG A 222 7.01 12.00 21.73
N PHE A 223 8.18 12.51 21.43
CA PHE A 223 9.05 12.01 20.38
C PHE A 223 10.36 11.55 21.01
N ASP A 224 10.70 10.27 20.85
CA ASP A 224 12.04 9.79 21.15
C ASP A 224 12.92 9.93 19.91
N VAL A 225 14.16 10.37 20.10
CA VAL A 225 15.12 10.59 19.03
C VAL A 225 15.95 9.33 18.83
N LEU A 226 15.87 8.78 17.63
CA LEU A 226 16.65 7.65 17.19
C LEU A 226 17.78 8.14 16.28
N ARG A 227 18.93 7.45 16.26
CA ARG A 227 20.03 7.70 15.33
C ARG A 227 20.05 6.66 14.23
N ASN A 228 20.31 7.09 12.99
CA ASN A 228 20.63 6.18 11.89
C ASN A 228 22.02 5.53 12.08
N LEU A 229 22.08 4.21 11.91
CA LEU A 229 23.32 3.43 12.04
C LEU A 229 23.91 3.10 10.67
N GLU A 230 25.24 3.24 10.53
CA GLU A 230 25.95 2.70 9.38
C GLU A 230 25.89 1.16 9.38
N GLY A 231 25.40 0.59 8.27
CA GLY A 231 25.17 -0.85 8.15
C GLY A 231 23.70 -1.25 8.27
N GLY A 232 22.79 -0.28 8.37
CA GLY A 232 21.35 -0.52 8.42
C GLY A 232 20.80 -0.62 9.84
N GLY A 233 19.70 0.08 10.09
CA GLY A 233 18.99 0.10 11.36
C GLY A 233 19.11 1.43 12.12
N VAL A 234 18.55 1.44 13.32
CA VAL A 234 18.51 2.61 14.21
C VAL A 234 18.91 2.25 15.64
N GLU A 235 19.42 3.23 16.38
CA GLU A 235 19.65 3.14 17.83
C GLU A 235 18.91 4.25 18.57
N ASP A 236 18.44 3.99 19.78
CA ASP A 236 17.87 5.04 20.62
C ASP A 236 18.99 5.93 21.17
N LYS A 237 18.88 7.27 20.98
CA LYS A 237 19.83 8.22 21.57
C LYS A 237 19.60 8.45 23.06
N GLY A 238 18.49 7.98 23.62
CA GLY A 238 18.06 8.29 24.99
C GLY A 238 17.60 9.74 25.18
N VAL A 239 17.44 10.47 24.07
CA VAL A 239 16.92 11.85 24.05
C VAL A 239 15.47 11.81 23.62
N CYS A 240 14.63 12.55 24.33
CA CYS A 240 13.23 12.73 23.96
C CYS A 240 12.82 14.18 24.15
N PHE A 241 11.78 14.58 23.44
CA PHE A 241 11.12 15.84 23.67
C PHE A 241 9.61 15.65 23.60
N THR A 242 8.88 16.52 24.29
CA THR A 242 7.43 16.58 24.23
C THR A 242 7.05 17.92 23.66
N LEU A 243 6.14 17.93 22.69
CA LEU A 243 5.69 19.17 22.08
C LEU A 243 4.85 19.95 23.09
N THR A 244 5.43 21.01 23.64
CA THR A 244 4.71 21.91 24.53
C THR A 244 3.97 22.97 23.70
N PRO A 245 2.70 23.25 24.00
CA PRO A 245 2.00 24.40 23.46
C PRO A 245 2.75 25.69 23.74
N MET A 246 2.59 26.71 22.90
CA MET A 246 3.04 28.05 23.24
C MET A 246 2.43 28.46 24.59
N ALA A 247 3.28 28.85 25.55
CA ALA A 247 2.81 29.46 26.79
C ALA A 247 1.94 30.66 26.42
N GLY A 248 0.68 30.67 26.88
CA GLY A 248 -0.27 31.73 26.57
C GLY A 248 0.37 33.09 26.78
N GLY A 249 0.44 33.89 25.71
CA GLY A 249 0.82 35.29 25.83
C GLY A 249 -0.14 35.97 26.80
N ALA A 250 0.34 36.30 27.99
CA ALA A 250 -0.31 37.28 28.84
C ALA A 250 -0.24 38.64 28.12
N GLY A 251 -1.24 38.91 27.28
CA GLY A 251 -1.49 40.25 26.75
C GLY A 251 -2.17 41.11 27.81
N PRO A 252 -1.76 42.38 27.97
CA PRO A 252 -2.29 43.25 29.02
C PRO A 252 -3.74 43.65 28.72
N SER A 253 -4.53 43.74 29.80
CA SER A 253 -5.80 44.47 29.93
C SER A 253 -6.49 44.96 28.64
N THR A 254 -7.65 44.35 28.35
CA THR A 254 -8.73 44.90 27.51
C THR A 254 -8.92 46.42 27.64
N PRO A 255 -9.18 47.09 26.51
CA PRO A 255 -10.33 47.99 26.42
C PRO A 255 -11.41 47.39 25.52
N ALA A 256 -12.65 47.71 25.84
CA ALA A 256 -13.88 47.16 25.31
C ALA A 256 -14.21 47.58 23.86
N VAL A 257 -15.30 46.97 23.35
CA VAL A 257 -16.11 47.29 22.14
C VAL A 257 -15.63 46.54 20.89
N SER A 258 -16.42 45.78 20.10
CA SER A 258 -17.88 45.69 19.87
C SER A 258 -18.26 44.28 19.40
N THR A 259 -19.50 43.92 19.64
CA THR A 259 -20.20 42.65 19.36
C THR A 259 -20.23 42.22 17.88
N ARG A 260 -19.67 41.03 17.58
CA ARG A 260 -20.24 40.10 16.58
C ARG A 260 -20.12 38.66 17.09
N LYS A 261 -21.22 38.16 17.66
CA LYS A 261 -21.38 36.77 18.13
C LYS A 261 -21.35 35.82 16.93
N THR A 262 -20.29 35.01 16.80
CA THR A 262 -20.26 33.59 16.30
C THR A 262 -18.83 33.04 16.07
N ARG A 263 -17.79 33.49 16.78
CA ARG A 263 -16.42 32.98 16.59
C ARG A 263 -15.65 32.64 17.89
N GLY A 264 -16.38 32.42 18.99
CA GLY A 264 -15.80 32.33 20.35
C GLY A 264 -15.68 30.94 20.98
N THR A 265 -16.18 29.87 20.34
CA THR A 265 -16.17 28.52 20.93
C THR A 265 -15.04 27.64 20.38
N ALA A 266 -14.68 27.77 19.11
CA ALA A 266 -13.63 26.97 18.48
C ALA A 266 -12.22 27.33 19.00
N ALA A 267 -11.86 28.62 19.06
CA ALA A 267 -10.54 29.06 19.55
C ALA A 267 -10.32 28.77 21.05
N ARG A 268 -11.40 28.73 21.85
CA ARG A 268 -11.34 28.38 23.27
C ARG A 268 -11.20 26.87 23.48
N ALA A 269 -11.93 26.07 22.68
CA ALA A 269 -11.76 24.62 22.64
C ALA A 269 -10.38 24.22 22.09
N GLU A 270 -9.80 25.00 21.19
CA GLU A 270 -8.46 24.79 20.63
C GLU A 270 -7.36 25.14 21.64
N ALA A 271 -7.52 26.23 22.41
CA ALA A 271 -6.62 26.53 23.53
C ALA A 271 -6.73 25.51 24.68
N GLU A 272 -7.94 25.01 24.97
CA GLU A 272 -8.19 23.95 25.95
C GLU A 272 -7.68 22.57 25.44
N SER A 273 -7.79 22.24 24.15
CA SER A 273 -7.26 21.00 23.56
C SER A 273 -5.73 21.04 23.42
N LEU A 274 -5.15 22.20 23.09
CA LEU A 274 -3.71 22.44 23.18
C LEU A 274 -3.22 22.26 24.63
N GLY A 275 -3.98 22.72 25.63
CA GLY A 275 -3.67 22.51 27.05
C GLY A 275 -3.70 21.05 27.51
N ALA A 276 -4.45 20.18 26.85
CA ALA A 276 -4.52 18.73 27.14
C ALA A 276 -3.42 17.91 26.43
N GLY A 277 -2.81 18.45 25.37
CA GLY A 277 -1.87 17.73 24.50
C GLY A 277 -2.59 16.82 23.50
N PHE A 278 -2.02 16.66 22.30
CA PHE A 278 -2.61 15.84 21.23
C PHE A 278 -1.56 14.88 20.64
N THR A 279 -2.03 13.76 20.09
CA THR A 279 -1.22 12.85 19.25
C THR A 279 -1.38 13.25 17.79
N PRO A 280 -0.31 13.68 17.09
CA PRO A 280 -0.44 14.10 15.69
C PRO A 280 -0.95 12.97 14.79
N SER A 281 -1.86 13.29 13.86
CA SER A 281 -2.35 12.32 12.87
C SER A 281 -1.36 12.14 11.71
N LYS A 282 -0.63 13.21 11.36
CA LYS A 282 0.43 13.23 10.35
C LYS A 282 1.55 14.15 10.80
N VAL A 283 2.78 13.75 10.48
CA VAL A 283 4.00 14.49 10.76
C VAL A 283 4.80 14.59 9.45
N LEU A 284 5.25 15.79 9.11
CA LEU A 284 6.10 16.05 7.96
C LEU A 284 7.36 16.79 8.42
N LEU A 285 8.53 16.21 8.17
CA LEU A 285 9.82 16.84 8.40
C LEU A 285 10.13 17.86 7.29
N THR A 286 10.69 19.01 7.66
CA THR A 286 11.02 20.11 6.74
C THR A 286 12.27 20.86 7.20
N HIS A 287 12.80 21.75 6.34
CA HIS A 287 13.93 22.64 6.62
C HIS A 287 15.22 21.90 7.00
N GLY A 288 15.56 20.86 6.25
CA GLY A 288 16.69 19.99 6.57
C GLY A 288 16.47 19.26 7.89
N GLU A 289 15.23 18.80 8.13
CA GLU A 289 14.85 18.02 9.31
C GLU A 289 15.05 18.71 10.66
N ARG A 290 15.02 20.05 10.67
CA ARG A 290 15.02 20.88 11.90
C ARG A 290 13.61 21.25 12.37
N ARG A 291 12.62 21.08 11.49
CA ARG A 291 11.22 21.48 11.74
C ARG A 291 10.26 20.32 11.48
N MET A 292 9.20 20.25 12.27
CA MET A 292 8.09 19.32 12.10
C MET A 292 6.79 20.08 11.87
N ASN A 293 6.07 19.71 10.81
CA ASN A 293 4.72 20.15 10.53
C ASN A 293 3.74 19.06 10.95
N LEU A 294 2.75 19.40 11.76
CA LEU A 294 1.92 18.44 12.49
C LEU A 294 0.44 18.73 12.27
N LEU A 295 -0.31 17.74 11.77
CA LEU A 295 -1.77 17.80 11.73
C LEU A 295 -2.35 17.27 13.03
N THR A 296 -3.37 17.95 13.55
CA THR A 296 -4.14 17.45 14.69
C THR A 296 -5.31 16.59 14.21
N PRO A 297 -5.63 15.47 14.89
CA PRO A 297 -6.81 14.68 14.56
C PRO A 297 -8.12 15.47 14.75
N ASP A 298 -8.20 16.28 15.82
CA ASP A 298 -9.42 16.96 16.26
C ASP A 298 -9.74 18.23 15.43
N ASN A 299 -8.71 18.92 14.94
CA ASN A 299 -8.87 20.10 14.10
C ASN A 299 -7.99 20.03 12.85
N ARG A 300 -8.61 19.55 11.76
CA ARG A 300 -7.97 19.41 10.44
C ARG A 300 -7.73 20.73 9.71
N ASN A 301 -8.20 21.85 10.25
CA ASN A 301 -7.98 23.17 9.66
C ASN A 301 -6.68 23.82 10.16
N VAL A 302 -5.94 23.13 11.03
CA VAL A 302 -4.80 23.69 11.75
C VAL A 302 -3.57 22.82 11.56
N LEU A 303 -2.43 23.49 11.39
CA LEU A 303 -1.10 22.90 11.32
C LEU A 303 -0.23 23.49 12.43
N HIS A 304 0.36 22.65 13.27
CA HIS A 304 1.38 23.10 14.21
C HIS A 304 2.76 22.97 13.59
N HIS A 305 3.53 24.04 13.64
CA HIS A 305 4.90 24.12 13.19
C HIS A 305 5.83 24.11 14.40
N ALA A 306 6.53 23.00 14.59
CA ALA A 306 7.41 22.77 15.72
C ALA A 306 8.89 22.82 15.33
N ASP A 307 9.68 23.31 16.27
CA ASP A 307 11.13 23.29 16.24
C ASP A 307 11.62 22.05 17.00
N ILE A 308 12.38 21.20 16.31
CA ILE A 308 12.83 19.93 16.87
C ILE A 308 13.93 20.14 17.91
N GLU A 309 14.84 21.08 17.69
CA GLU A 309 15.98 21.36 18.58
C GLU A 309 15.52 21.86 19.95
N THR A 310 14.49 22.71 19.97
CA THR A 310 13.91 23.26 21.20
C THR A 310 12.73 22.46 21.73
N GLY A 311 12.17 21.53 20.96
CA GLY A 311 11.00 20.73 21.31
C GLY A 311 9.70 21.53 21.47
N LYS A 312 9.62 22.73 20.88
CA LYS A 312 8.51 23.68 21.08
C LYS A 312 7.73 23.92 19.80
N ILE A 313 6.41 24.11 19.95
CA ILE A 313 5.58 24.66 18.88
C ILE A 313 5.93 26.14 18.71
N VAL A 314 6.52 26.50 17.57
CA VAL A 314 6.96 27.87 17.27
C VAL A 314 5.83 28.67 16.64
N ASN A 315 5.01 28.03 15.81
CA ASN A 315 3.86 28.69 15.22
C ASN A 315 2.70 27.71 15.00
N THR A 316 1.49 28.24 14.95
CA THR A 316 0.29 27.52 14.54
C THR A 316 -0.29 28.20 13.32
N PHE A 317 -0.55 27.43 12.26
CA PHE A 317 -1.11 27.91 11.01
C PHE A 317 -2.53 27.42 10.81
N THR A 318 -3.41 28.27 10.27
CA THR A 318 -4.74 27.87 9.80
C THR A 318 -4.74 27.75 8.28
N PHE A 319 -5.27 26.64 7.76
CA PHE A 319 -5.53 26.45 6.34
C PHE A 319 -6.76 27.27 5.94
N ASN A 320 -6.56 28.38 5.23
CA ASN A 320 -7.64 29.25 4.79
C ASN A 320 -7.48 29.61 3.31
N LYS A 321 -8.59 29.63 2.58
CA LYS A 321 -8.67 30.15 1.21
C LYS A 321 -9.94 30.98 1.11
N ASP A 322 -9.81 32.20 0.61
CA ASP A 322 -10.95 33.10 0.39
C ASP A 322 -11.84 33.28 1.63
N SER A 323 -11.24 33.37 2.83
CA SER A 323 -11.91 33.48 4.14
C SER A 323 -12.66 32.22 4.59
N VAL A 324 -12.46 31.08 3.94
CA VAL A 324 -13.03 29.78 4.32
C VAL A 324 -11.93 28.87 4.85
N ASP A 325 -12.16 28.30 6.04
CA ASP A 325 -11.26 27.33 6.63
C ASP A 325 -11.36 25.99 5.89
N ILE A 326 -10.22 25.38 5.61
CA ILE A 326 -10.12 24.19 4.79
C ILE A 326 -9.62 23.02 5.63
N PRO A 327 -10.39 21.94 5.75
CA PRO A 327 -9.90 20.74 6.39
C PRO A 327 -8.85 20.08 5.50
N ILE A 328 -7.75 19.63 6.10
CA ILE A 328 -6.71 18.84 5.45
C ILE A 328 -6.60 17.49 6.15
N ALA A 329 -6.79 16.42 5.39
CA ALA A 329 -6.73 15.04 5.87
C ALA A 329 -5.31 14.48 5.83
N GLU A 330 -4.49 14.92 4.86
CA GLU A 330 -3.12 14.45 4.69
C GLU A 330 -2.23 15.53 4.10
N ILE A 331 -0.96 15.51 4.49
CA ILE A 331 0.11 16.37 3.98
C ILE A 331 1.26 15.53 3.46
N ALA A 332 1.96 16.03 2.44
CA ALA A 332 3.20 15.45 1.94
C ALA A 332 4.14 16.54 1.43
N ALA A 333 5.43 16.22 1.35
CA ALA A 333 6.39 17.05 0.64
C ALA A 333 5.97 17.25 -0.83
N ASP A 334 6.30 18.40 -1.40
CA ASP A 334 5.99 18.73 -2.81
C ASP A 334 6.80 17.88 -3.81
N TYR A 335 7.97 17.39 -3.39
CA TYR A 335 8.74 16.31 -4.02
C TYR A 335 9.50 15.47 -2.98
N LYS A 336 9.93 14.27 -3.36
CA LYS A 336 10.41 13.23 -2.42
C LYS A 336 11.66 13.63 -1.61
N ALA A 337 12.51 14.49 -2.14
CA ALA A 337 13.73 14.98 -1.46
C ALA A 337 13.55 16.29 -0.67
N ALA A 338 12.39 16.96 -0.75
CA ALA A 338 12.20 18.31 -0.20
C ALA A 338 12.41 18.39 1.32
N GLN A 339 12.25 17.28 2.03
CA GLN A 339 12.51 17.15 3.47
C GLN A 339 13.93 17.60 3.86
N MET A 340 14.91 17.37 2.99
CA MET A 340 16.33 17.68 3.22
C MET A 340 16.70 19.14 2.91
N GLU A 341 15.80 19.88 2.26
CA GLU A 341 16.05 21.24 1.80
C GLU A 341 15.38 22.28 2.70
N GLU A 342 15.78 23.54 2.55
CA GLU A 342 15.09 24.68 3.16
C GLU A 342 13.82 25.04 2.36
N HIS A 343 12.94 24.05 2.22
CA HIS A 343 11.71 24.15 1.46
C HIS A 343 10.51 24.42 2.38
N SER A 344 9.67 25.37 1.97
CA SER A 344 8.54 25.88 2.78
C SER A 344 7.17 25.56 2.19
N GLN A 345 7.12 24.98 0.98
CA GLN A 345 5.88 24.53 0.39
C GLN A 345 5.65 23.06 0.68
N PHE A 346 4.38 22.67 0.72
CA PHE A 346 4.00 21.28 0.82
C PHE A 346 2.61 21.11 0.23
N LEU A 347 2.23 19.86 0.00
CA LEU A 347 0.94 19.50 -0.54
C LEU A 347 0.00 19.11 0.60
N GLY A 348 -1.26 19.50 0.47
CA GLY A 348 -2.34 19.11 1.36
C GLY A 348 -3.53 18.60 0.56
N ILE A 349 -4.12 17.50 1.01
CA ILE A 349 -5.34 16.94 0.44
C ILE A 349 -6.49 16.88 1.44
N ASP A 350 -7.69 16.98 0.91
CA ASP A 350 -8.94 16.60 1.55
C ASP A 350 -9.70 15.64 0.62
N GLN A 351 -10.85 15.12 1.04
CA GLN A 351 -11.67 14.20 0.24
C GLN A 351 -11.88 14.65 -1.20
N ASN A 352 -12.07 15.95 -1.44
CA ASN A 352 -12.27 16.48 -2.79
C ASN A 352 -11.37 17.67 -3.14
N ARG A 353 -10.19 17.74 -2.53
CA ARG A 353 -9.25 18.85 -2.77
C ARG A 353 -7.82 18.35 -2.85
N LEU A 354 -7.09 18.89 -3.82
CA LEU A 354 -5.64 18.86 -3.87
C LEU A 354 -5.13 20.29 -3.87
N SER A 355 -4.25 20.63 -2.94
CA SER A 355 -3.76 21.99 -2.74
C SER A 355 -2.27 22.01 -2.40
N ARG A 356 -1.60 23.10 -2.78
CA ARG A 356 -0.24 23.44 -2.41
C ARG A 356 -0.28 24.66 -1.51
N TRP A 357 0.42 24.56 -0.39
CA TRP A 357 0.50 25.57 0.66
C TRP A 357 1.93 26.03 0.83
N ASP A 358 2.13 27.28 1.25
CA ASP A 358 3.43 27.82 1.67
C ASP A 358 3.28 28.41 3.08
N ILE A 359 4.15 28.01 4.00
CA ILE A 359 4.14 28.49 5.39
C ILE A 359 4.58 29.95 5.51
N ARG A 360 5.23 30.52 4.49
CA ARG A 360 5.68 31.91 4.48
C ARG A 360 4.54 32.82 4.04
N ASP A 361 4.43 33.99 4.67
CA ASP A 361 3.56 35.04 4.15
C ASP A 361 4.18 35.61 2.85
N PRO A 362 3.44 35.64 1.73
CA PRO A 362 3.97 36.12 0.44
C PRO A 362 4.35 37.60 0.45
N ARG A 363 3.89 38.38 1.44
CA ARG A 363 4.21 39.80 1.64
C ARG A 363 5.34 40.00 2.66
N GLY A 364 5.91 38.92 3.20
CA GLY A 364 6.99 38.97 4.20
C GLY A 364 6.57 39.55 5.54
N VAL A 365 5.26 39.62 5.82
CA VAL A 365 4.74 40.17 7.08
C VAL A 365 4.78 39.09 8.15
N VAL A 366 5.39 39.41 9.30
CA VAL A 366 5.34 38.56 10.48
C VAL A 366 3.91 38.55 11.01
N GLN A 367 3.22 37.42 10.88
CA GLN A 367 1.87 37.25 11.41
C GLN A 367 1.94 36.85 12.89
N GLN A 368 0.98 37.33 13.68
CA GLN A 368 0.77 36.82 15.03
C GLN A 368 0.14 35.43 14.96
N SER A 369 0.58 34.52 15.83
CA SER A 369 0.00 33.17 15.92
C SER A 369 -1.44 33.23 16.48
N PRO A 370 -2.42 32.51 15.90
CA PRO A 370 -2.30 31.65 14.72
C PRO A 370 -2.22 32.44 13.40
N ALA A 371 -1.26 32.06 12.55
CA ALA A 371 -1.04 32.68 11.25
C ALA A 371 -1.91 32.02 10.16
N VAL A 372 -2.32 32.78 9.15
CA VAL A 372 -3.00 32.24 7.97
C VAL A 372 -1.95 31.81 6.95
N MET A 373 -2.02 30.54 6.54
CA MET A 373 -1.10 29.98 5.56
C MET A 373 -1.46 30.36 4.13
N SER A 374 -0.45 30.51 3.27
CA SER A 374 -0.66 30.96 1.89
C SER A 374 -1.08 29.80 0.97
N TYR A 375 -2.23 29.96 0.31
CA TYR A 375 -2.64 29.06 -0.77
C TYR A 375 -1.88 29.41 -2.06
N VAL A 376 -1.12 28.46 -2.60
CA VAL A 376 -0.28 28.66 -3.81
C VAL A 376 -1.00 28.20 -5.07
N ALA A 377 -1.48 26.95 -5.07
CA ALA A 377 -2.11 26.32 -6.21
C ALA A 377 -3.00 25.16 -5.76
N GLY A 378 -3.87 24.67 -6.64
CA GLY A 378 -4.72 23.52 -6.34
C GLY A 378 -6.07 23.59 -7.00
N LYS A 379 -6.93 22.63 -6.65
CA LYS A 379 -8.31 22.57 -7.12
C LYS A 379 -9.23 21.92 -6.11
N ASP A 380 -10.43 22.48 -6.09
CA ASP A 380 -11.59 21.97 -5.37
C ASP A 380 -12.47 21.26 -6.39
N TYR A 381 -12.62 19.94 -6.24
CA TYR A 381 -13.45 19.13 -7.11
C TYR A 381 -14.90 19.16 -6.61
N SER A 382 -15.85 19.20 -7.54
CA SER A 382 -17.26 19.35 -7.20
C SER A 382 -17.73 18.25 -6.25
N ARG A 383 -17.54 16.97 -6.60
CA ARG A 383 -17.63 15.75 -5.77
C ARG A 383 -16.96 14.57 -6.49
N GLY A 384 -16.66 13.49 -5.74
CA GLY A 384 -16.42 12.16 -6.31
C GLY A 384 -14.96 11.75 -6.49
N THR A 385 -13.99 12.57 -6.05
CA THR A 385 -12.59 12.13 -6.04
C THR A 385 -12.25 11.31 -4.80
N ASN A 386 -12.87 11.61 -3.65
CA ASN A 386 -12.71 10.88 -2.39
C ASN A 386 -11.25 10.48 -2.07
N PHE A 387 -10.33 11.44 -2.15
CA PHE A 387 -8.91 11.21 -1.89
C PHE A 387 -8.69 10.72 -0.46
N THR A 388 -7.75 9.78 -0.32
CA THR A 388 -7.42 9.13 0.95
C THR A 388 -5.96 9.31 1.32
N CYS A 389 -5.05 9.26 0.34
CA CYS A 389 -3.61 9.34 0.54
C CYS A 389 -2.87 9.90 -0.68
N MET A 390 -1.64 10.37 -0.47
CA MET A 390 -0.80 11.00 -1.49
C MET A 390 0.68 10.62 -1.34
N ALA A 391 1.40 10.58 -2.45
CA ALA A 391 2.86 10.51 -2.47
C ALA A 391 3.43 11.31 -3.65
N THR A 392 4.70 11.69 -3.54
CA THR A 392 5.41 12.47 -4.57
C THR A 392 6.69 11.78 -5.04
N SER A 393 7.05 11.99 -6.31
CA SER A 393 8.35 11.58 -6.87
C SER A 393 9.45 12.62 -6.61
N GLY A 394 10.69 12.33 -6.99
CA GLY A 394 11.81 13.27 -6.96
C GLY A 394 11.58 14.52 -7.84
N ASP A 395 10.90 14.35 -8.98
CA ASP A 395 10.53 15.46 -9.89
C ASP A 395 9.24 16.19 -9.47
N GLY A 396 8.65 15.83 -8.32
CA GLY A 396 7.43 16.43 -7.79
C GLY A 396 6.15 15.99 -8.48
N PHE A 397 6.17 14.89 -9.24
CA PHE A 397 4.92 14.27 -9.70
C PHE A 397 4.12 13.78 -8.50
N VAL A 398 2.79 13.88 -8.59
CA VAL A 398 1.91 13.59 -7.44
C VAL A 398 0.98 12.44 -7.78
N ALA A 399 1.05 11.36 -7.00
CA ALA A 399 0.11 10.24 -7.09
C ALA A 399 -0.89 10.31 -5.95
N LEU A 400 -2.18 10.16 -6.27
CA LEU A 400 -3.28 10.18 -5.31
C LEU A 400 -4.04 8.86 -5.33
N GLY A 401 -4.25 8.31 -4.15
CA GLY A 401 -5.17 7.20 -3.90
C GLY A 401 -6.55 7.72 -3.49
N SER A 402 -7.58 6.96 -3.84
CA SER A 402 -8.96 7.29 -3.54
C SER A 402 -9.71 6.13 -2.89
N ARG A 403 -10.78 6.46 -2.15
CA ARG A 403 -11.65 5.49 -1.45
C ARG A 403 -12.39 4.54 -2.40
N ASP A 404 -12.60 4.93 -3.66
CA ASP A 404 -13.18 4.09 -4.71
C ASP A 404 -12.14 3.15 -5.37
N GLY A 405 -10.89 3.16 -4.90
CA GLY A 405 -9.81 2.35 -5.42
C GLY A 405 -9.05 2.99 -6.59
N ARG A 406 -9.42 4.18 -7.04
CA ARG A 406 -8.78 4.84 -8.20
C ARG A 406 -7.43 5.44 -7.82
N ILE A 407 -6.46 5.32 -8.73
CA ILE A 407 -5.17 6.04 -8.67
C ILE A 407 -5.22 7.20 -9.65
N ARG A 408 -4.93 8.42 -9.19
CA ARG A 408 -4.87 9.62 -10.05
C ARG A 408 -3.46 10.19 -10.06
N LEU A 409 -2.93 10.40 -11.25
CA LEU A 409 -1.57 10.88 -11.49
C LEU A 409 -1.59 12.33 -11.95
N TYR A 410 -0.85 13.19 -11.26
CA TYR A 410 -0.78 14.63 -11.52
C TYR A 410 0.64 15.06 -11.84
N ASN A 411 0.74 16.02 -12.74
CA ASN A 411 2.00 16.68 -13.07
C ASN A 411 2.44 17.62 -11.93
N SER A 412 3.73 17.81 -11.75
CA SER A 412 4.32 18.69 -10.73
C SER A 412 3.91 20.16 -10.87
N LYS A 413 3.69 20.62 -12.11
CA LYS A 413 3.34 22.01 -12.45
C LYS A 413 1.85 22.29 -12.36
N THR A 414 0.99 21.30 -12.63
CA THR A 414 -0.46 21.50 -12.72
C THR A 414 -1.22 20.53 -11.82
N LEU A 415 -1.75 21.04 -10.72
CA LEU A 415 -2.54 20.27 -9.75
C LEU A 415 -4.06 20.31 -10.01
N THR A 416 -4.49 20.82 -11.17
CA THR A 416 -5.92 21.02 -11.49
C THR A 416 -6.58 19.83 -12.16
N GLN A 417 -5.83 19.00 -12.86
CA GLN A 417 -6.38 17.83 -13.55
C GLN A 417 -5.37 16.70 -13.55
N ALA A 418 -5.83 15.52 -13.15
CA ALA A 418 -5.06 14.30 -13.30
C ALA A 418 -4.80 14.03 -14.78
N LYS A 419 -3.55 13.76 -15.14
CA LYS A 419 -3.19 13.37 -16.50
C LYS A 419 -3.65 11.96 -16.81
N THR A 420 -3.58 11.09 -15.80
CA THR A 420 -4.04 9.70 -15.87
C THR A 420 -4.90 9.39 -14.65
N SER A 421 -6.00 8.68 -14.87
CA SER A 421 -6.83 8.07 -13.81
C SER A 421 -6.89 6.57 -14.08
N ILE A 422 -6.32 5.77 -13.20
CA ILE A 422 -6.37 4.30 -13.28
C ILE A 422 -7.55 3.84 -12.40
N PRO A 423 -8.50 3.07 -12.96
CA PRO A 423 -9.61 2.53 -12.18
C PRO A 423 -9.12 1.50 -11.16
N GLY A 424 -9.80 1.45 -10.02
CA GLY A 424 -9.54 0.45 -8.99
C GLY A 424 -10.32 -0.84 -9.20
N LEU A 425 -9.89 -1.90 -8.53
CA LEU A 425 -10.62 -3.16 -8.43
C LEU A 425 -11.63 -3.12 -7.26
N GLY A 426 -12.19 -1.95 -6.95
CA GLY A 426 -13.22 -1.75 -5.92
C GLY A 426 -12.80 -1.90 -4.44
N ALA A 427 -11.51 -2.05 -4.14
CA ALA A 427 -10.99 -1.89 -2.78
C ALA A 427 -10.44 -0.46 -2.56
N PRO A 428 -10.68 0.19 -1.40
CA PRO A 428 -10.17 1.52 -1.12
C PRO A 428 -8.64 1.52 -1.04
N ILE A 429 -8.01 2.54 -1.61
CA ILE A 429 -6.57 2.76 -1.42
C ILE A 429 -6.38 3.45 -0.07
N THR A 430 -5.59 2.85 0.81
CA THR A 430 -5.31 3.33 2.18
C THR A 430 -3.94 3.98 2.31
N SER A 431 -3.00 3.64 1.43
CA SER A 431 -1.66 4.22 1.35
C SER A 431 -1.17 4.16 -0.09
N ILE A 432 -0.31 5.10 -0.47
CA ILE A 432 0.33 5.13 -1.79
C ILE A 432 1.79 5.55 -1.63
N ASP A 433 2.68 5.03 -2.48
CA ASP A 433 4.07 5.45 -2.58
C ASP A 433 4.50 5.49 -4.05
N VAL A 434 5.52 6.29 -4.36
CA VAL A 434 6.05 6.52 -5.72
C VAL A 434 7.56 6.41 -5.68
N THR A 435 8.18 5.79 -6.68
CA THR A 435 9.64 5.77 -6.78
C THR A 435 10.22 7.17 -7.02
N TYR A 436 11.48 7.37 -6.66
CA TYR A 436 12.15 8.66 -6.82
C TYR A 436 12.11 9.14 -8.28
N ASP A 437 12.33 8.24 -9.24
CA ASP A 437 12.28 8.52 -10.67
C ASP A 437 10.86 8.67 -11.26
N GLY A 438 9.82 8.47 -10.44
CA GLY A 438 8.42 8.59 -10.86
C GLY A 438 7.98 7.55 -11.89
N LYS A 439 8.70 6.43 -12.07
CA LYS A 439 8.32 5.36 -13.00
C LYS A 439 7.35 4.34 -12.41
N TRP A 440 7.26 4.27 -11.08
CA TRP A 440 6.45 3.26 -10.40
C TRP A 440 5.60 3.85 -9.30
N VAL A 441 4.36 3.36 -9.21
CA VAL A 441 3.39 3.70 -8.18
C VAL A 441 2.95 2.43 -7.49
N LEU A 442 2.96 2.44 -6.16
CA LEU A 442 2.49 1.35 -5.31
C LEU A 442 1.26 1.81 -4.53
N ALA A 443 0.11 1.23 -4.82
CA ALA A 443 -1.13 1.50 -4.10
C ALA A 443 -1.44 0.36 -3.13
N THR A 444 -1.62 0.67 -1.86
CA THR A 444 -1.98 -0.30 -0.81
C THR A 444 -3.48 -0.30 -0.60
N THR A 445 -4.09 -1.49 -0.57
CA THR A 445 -5.48 -1.71 -0.16
C THR A 445 -5.51 -2.67 1.03
N ASP A 446 -6.69 -2.96 1.56
CA ASP A 446 -6.83 -3.92 2.67
C ASP A 446 -6.38 -5.34 2.32
N GLN A 447 -6.39 -5.75 1.04
CA GLN A 447 -6.24 -7.17 0.64
C GLN A 447 -5.10 -7.43 -0.35
N TYR A 448 -4.59 -6.38 -0.98
CA TYR A 448 -3.49 -6.46 -1.94
C TYR A 448 -2.78 -5.12 -2.04
N LEU A 449 -1.53 -5.15 -2.49
CA LEU A 449 -0.88 -3.97 -3.05
C LEU A 449 -0.95 -4.06 -4.58
N MET A 450 -1.12 -2.94 -5.26
CA MET A 450 -1.11 -2.85 -6.71
C MET A 450 0.08 -2.02 -7.15
N LEU A 451 0.95 -2.64 -7.94
CA LEU A 451 2.09 -2.00 -8.58
C LEU A 451 1.73 -1.58 -10.01
N VAL A 452 1.96 -0.32 -10.31
CA VAL A 452 1.72 0.28 -11.64
C VAL A 452 2.99 0.91 -12.17
N LYS A 453 3.36 0.56 -13.40
CA LYS A 453 4.40 1.28 -14.17
C LYS A 453 3.76 2.46 -14.88
N THR A 454 4.31 3.66 -14.70
CA THR A 454 3.77 4.91 -15.24
C THR A 454 4.36 5.26 -16.60
N THR A 455 5.52 4.69 -16.95
CA THR A 455 6.13 4.89 -18.27
C THR A 455 5.52 3.97 -19.31
N TYR A 456 5.32 4.51 -20.50
CA TYR A 456 4.68 3.82 -21.62
C TYR A 456 5.14 4.42 -22.95
N VAL A 457 4.88 3.71 -24.05
CA VAL A 457 5.14 4.19 -25.40
C VAL A 457 3.87 4.82 -25.97
N ASP A 458 3.95 6.07 -26.43
CA ASP A 458 2.83 6.77 -27.05
C ASP A 458 2.54 6.27 -28.47
N ASP A 459 1.43 6.73 -29.07
CA ASP A 459 1.00 6.30 -30.41
C ASP A 459 2.00 6.70 -31.52
N LYS A 460 3.00 7.54 -31.20
CA LYS A 460 4.07 7.96 -32.10
C LYS A 460 5.39 7.21 -31.84
N GLY A 461 5.36 6.18 -30.99
CA GLY A 461 6.55 5.39 -30.65
C GLY A 461 7.52 6.10 -29.70
N ARG A 462 7.09 7.15 -29.00
CA ARG A 462 7.94 7.90 -28.07
C ARG A 462 7.68 7.49 -26.64
N GLN A 463 8.73 7.46 -25.83
CA GLN A 463 8.61 7.26 -24.39
C GLN A 463 7.86 8.42 -23.75
N ALA A 464 6.86 8.09 -22.94
CA ALA A 464 5.98 9.01 -22.24
C ALA A 464 5.74 8.55 -20.80
N ASN A 465 5.22 9.44 -19.96
CA ASN A 465 4.91 9.16 -18.57
C ASN A 465 3.45 9.53 -18.24
N GLY A 466 2.76 8.65 -17.51
CA GLY A 466 1.37 8.80 -17.06
C GLY A 466 1.12 10.03 -16.17
N PHE A 467 2.15 10.61 -15.57
CA PHE A 467 2.08 11.88 -14.83
C PHE A 467 2.02 13.11 -15.74
N GLU A 468 2.37 12.98 -17.02
CA GLU A 468 2.46 14.10 -17.97
C GLU A 468 1.40 14.02 -19.05
N SER A 469 1.11 12.81 -19.52
CA SER A 469 0.11 12.52 -20.53
C SER A 469 -0.78 11.35 -20.13
N ARG A 470 -1.95 11.26 -20.75
CA ARG A 470 -2.93 10.20 -20.47
C ARG A 470 -2.37 8.84 -20.88
N MET A 471 -2.06 7.98 -19.93
CA MET A 471 -1.52 6.64 -20.19
C MET A 471 -2.56 5.72 -20.82
N GLY A 472 -3.71 5.55 -20.17
CA GLY A 472 -4.73 4.55 -20.55
C GLY A 472 -4.18 3.12 -20.49
N GLY A 473 -4.82 2.17 -21.15
CA GLY A 473 -4.37 0.78 -21.25
C GLY A 473 -3.09 0.52 -22.08
N ARG A 474 -2.31 1.57 -22.40
CA ARG A 474 -1.06 1.48 -23.17
C ARG A 474 0.13 1.02 -22.35
N GLY A 475 0.12 1.29 -21.05
CA GLY A 475 1.18 0.89 -20.12
C GLY A 475 1.28 -0.63 -19.94
N ALA A 476 2.26 -1.05 -19.15
CA ALA A 476 2.35 -2.43 -18.69
C ALA A 476 1.12 -2.78 -17.83
N VAL A 477 0.68 -4.05 -17.88
CA VAL A 477 -0.42 -4.55 -17.05
C VAL A 477 -0.04 -4.41 -15.57
N PRO A 478 -0.89 -3.79 -14.72
CA PRO A 478 -0.61 -3.69 -13.28
C PRO A 478 -0.41 -5.06 -12.64
N ARG A 479 0.48 -5.14 -11.65
CA ARG A 479 0.74 -6.37 -10.89
C ARG A 479 0.21 -6.27 -9.47
N LEU A 480 -0.37 -7.35 -8.98
CA LEU A 480 -0.82 -7.46 -7.60
C LEU A 480 0.26 -8.10 -6.73
N LEU A 481 0.49 -7.56 -5.54
CA LEU A 481 1.26 -8.21 -4.48
C LEU A 481 0.27 -8.69 -3.42
N ARG A 482 0.24 -10.00 -3.18
CA ARG A 482 -0.72 -10.63 -2.25
C ARG A 482 -0.01 -11.65 -1.37
N LEU A 483 -0.64 -11.97 -0.24
CA LEU A 483 -0.27 -13.15 0.53
C LEU A 483 -0.77 -14.40 -0.18
N LYS A 484 -0.02 -15.49 -0.03
CA LYS A 484 -0.48 -16.83 -0.35
C LYS A 484 -1.70 -17.16 0.52
N PRO A 485 -2.69 -17.93 0.02
CA PRO A 485 -3.87 -18.29 0.79
C PRO A 485 -3.56 -18.88 2.17
N GLU A 486 -2.48 -19.65 2.30
CA GLU A 486 -2.00 -20.24 3.55
C GLU A 486 -1.62 -19.17 4.58
N ASP A 487 -0.92 -18.14 4.12
CA ASP A 487 -0.51 -17.04 4.98
C ASP A 487 -1.68 -16.10 5.32
N VAL A 488 -2.71 -15.97 4.47
CA VAL A 488 -3.94 -15.21 4.83
C VAL A 488 -4.65 -15.83 6.04
N ILE A 489 -4.69 -17.16 6.13
CA ILE A 489 -5.22 -17.84 7.33
C ILE A 489 -4.31 -17.57 8.53
N ARG A 490 -2.98 -17.65 8.33
CA ARG A 490 -1.98 -17.39 9.37
C ARG A 490 -2.06 -15.97 9.93
N THR A 491 -2.38 -14.99 9.09
CA THR A 491 -2.60 -13.60 9.50
C THR A 491 -4.03 -13.31 9.94
N GLN A 492 -4.92 -14.31 9.95
CA GLN A 492 -6.34 -14.17 10.29
C GLN A 492 -7.07 -13.11 9.43
N GLY A 493 -6.67 -12.97 8.17
CA GLY A 493 -7.23 -11.98 7.26
C GLY A 493 -6.88 -10.53 7.61
N ALA A 494 -5.78 -10.29 8.33
CA ALA A 494 -5.31 -8.96 8.65
C ALA A 494 -5.09 -8.10 7.40
N LYS A 495 -5.37 -6.80 7.54
CA LYS A 495 -5.29 -5.84 6.42
C LYS A 495 -3.85 -5.44 6.15
N PHE A 496 -3.53 -5.18 4.89
CA PHE A 496 -2.26 -4.53 4.56
C PHE A 496 -2.29 -3.05 4.96
N THR A 497 -1.14 -2.56 5.44
CA THR A 497 -0.96 -1.17 5.87
C THR A 497 0.37 -0.62 5.38
N LYS A 498 0.37 0.65 4.92
CA LYS A 498 1.56 1.44 4.60
C LYS A 498 2.59 0.71 3.71
N GLY A 499 2.16 0.27 2.52
CA GLY A 499 3.09 -0.25 1.51
C GLY A 499 4.07 0.83 1.05
N LYS A 500 5.38 0.53 1.07
CA LYS A 500 6.46 1.48 0.73
C LYS A 500 7.55 0.83 -0.09
N PHE A 501 8.20 1.61 -0.95
CA PHE A 501 9.46 1.24 -1.58
C PHE A 501 10.64 1.50 -0.66
N THR A 502 11.80 0.91 -0.99
CA THR A 502 13.09 1.32 -0.43
C THR A 502 13.23 2.83 -0.48
N TRP A 503 13.71 3.44 0.61
CA TRP A 503 13.75 4.89 0.70
C TRP A 503 14.99 5.48 0.04
N ILE A 504 14.76 6.14 -1.10
CA ILE A 504 15.75 6.83 -1.92
C ILE A 504 15.35 8.29 -2.08
N THR A 505 16.31 9.20 -1.93
CA THR A 505 16.15 10.65 -2.18
C THR A 505 17.14 11.20 -3.19
N GLU A 506 17.92 10.35 -3.86
CA GLU A 506 18.96 10.74 -4.81
C GLU A 506 18.69 10.18 -6.20
N SER A 507 18.99 10.96 -7.24
CA SER A 507 18.85 10.54 -8.63
C SER A 507 19.87 9.47 -9.00
N GLY A 508 19.48 8.54 -9.88
CA GLY A 508 20.38 7.53 -10.43
C GLY A 508 20.45 6.23 -9.62
N GLN A 509 19.71 6.15 -8.51
CA GLN A 509 19.49 4.90 -7.79
C GLN A 509 18.07 4.38 -8.06
N SER A 510 17.94 3.05 -8.10
CA SER A 510 16.65 2.36 -8.26
C SER A 510 16.28 1.66 -6.96
N GLU A 511 15.02 1.76 -6.56
CA GLU A 511 14.48 1.02 -5.42
C GLU A 511 14.58 -0.49 -5.67
N ARG A 512 14.72 -1.28 -4.60
CA ARG A 512 15.01 -2.72 -4.68
C ARG A 512 14.02 -3.58 -3.92
N TRP A 513 13.37 -3.01 -2.93
CA TRP A 513 12.47 -3.72 -2.03
C TRP A 513 11.14 -2.98 -1.90
N VAL A 514 10.09 -3.75 -1.63
CA VAL A 514 8.79 -3.24 -1.18
C VAL A 514 8.49 -3.86 0.17
N VAL A 515 7.98 -3.06 1.11
CA VAL A 515 7.55 -3.54 2.42
C VAL A 515 6.12 -3.10 2.72
N ALA A 516 5.37 -3.91 3.47
CA ALA A 516 4.08 -3.55 4.04
C ALA A 516 3.88 -4.20 5.41
N GLY A 517 3.08 -3.56 6.27
CA GLY A 517 2.54 -4.20 7.48
C GLY A 517 1.29 -5.02 7.17
N CYS A 518 1.06 -6.09 7.94
CA CYS A 518 -0.14 -6.92 7.87
C CYS A 518 -0.43 -7.51 9.26
N GLY A 519 -1.23 -6.81 10.08
CA GLY A 519 -1.44 -7.16 11.48
C GLY A 519 -0.12 -7.25 12.24
N ARG A 520 0.15 -8.39 12.89
CA ARG A 520 1.44 -8.65 13.58
C ARG A 520 2.60 -9.04 12.66
N PHE A 521 2.45 -8.92 11.35
CA PHE A 521 3.45 -9.36 10.38
C PHE A 521 4.00 -8.19 9.56
N SER A 522 5.27 -8.28 9.19
CA SER A 522 5.90 -7.46 8.16
C SER A 522 6.15 -8.31 6.92
N VAL A 523 5.80 -7.78 5.75
CA VAL A 523 5.85 -8.49 4.46
C VAL A 523 6.79 -7.74 3.54
N VAL A 524 7.80 -8.42 3.02
CA VAL A 524 8.87 -7.82 2.20
C VAL A 524 8.94 -8.54 0.86
N TRP A 525 8.89 -7.80 -0.23
CA TRP A 525 9.06 -8.33 -1.59
C TRP A 525 10.32 -7.78 -2.25
N ASN A 526 10.96 -8.59 -3.10
CA ASN A 526 11.99 -8.12 -4.02
C ASN A 526 11.34 -7.39 -5.21
N PHE A 527 11.50 -6.07 -5.24
CA PHE A 527 10.92 -5.22 -6.27
C PHE A 527 11.57 -5.44 -7.64
N SER A 528 12.89 -5.66 -7.69
CA SER A 528 13.60 -5.99 -8.92
C SER A 528 13.03 -7.24 -9.58
N LYS A 529 12.78 -8.30 -8.81
CA LYS A 529 12.13 -9.51 -9.30
C LYS A 529 10.69 -9.25 -9.78
N ILE A 530 9.91 -8.48 -9.01
CA ILE A 530 8.53 -8.14 -9.39
C ILE A 530 8.46 -7.40 -10.72
N ARG A 531 9.40 -6.51 -11.05
CA ARG A 531 9.33 -5.73 -12.30
C ARG A 531 9.89 -6.45 -13.52
N THR A 532 10.87 -7.33 -13.37
CA THR A 532 11.56 -7.99 -14.50
C THR A 532 11.08 -9.43 -14.77
N ALA A 533 10.58 -10.15 -13.77
CA ALA A 533 10.18 -11.54 -13.97
C ALA A 533 8.84 -11.66 -14.71
N ALA A 534 8.61 -12.73 -15.46
CA ALA A 534 7.26 -13.13 -15.86
C ALA A 534 6.53 -13.70 -14.62
N THR A 535 5.25 -13.37 -14.45
CA THR A 535 4.45 -13.91 -13.33
C THR A 535 3.52 -14.99 -13.86
N GLU A 536 3.64 -16.22 -13.35
CA GLU A 536 2.86 -17.38 -13.82
C GLU A 536 1.49 -17.53 -13.13
N THR A 537 1.26 -16.71 -12.11
CA THR A 537 0.06 -16.71 -11.28
C THR A 537 -0.84 -15.53 -11.60
N ILE A 538 -2.11 -15.83 -11.84
CA ILE A 538 -3.16 -14.84 -12.06
C ILE A 538 -4.06 -14.82 -10.83
N GLY A 539 -4.34 -13.62 -10.33
CA GLY A 539 -5.24 -13.41 -9.21
C GLY A 539 -6.42 -12.53 -9.62
N TYR A 540 -6.96 -11.86 -8.61
CA TYR A 540 -8.15 -11.02 -8.70
C TYR A 540 -8.07 -9.97 -9.82
N GLY A 541 -9.17 -9.81 -10.56
CA GLY A 541 -9.25 -8.92 -11.72
C GLY A 541 -8.54 -9.44 -12.96
N GLY A 542 -8.16 -10.72 -12.97
CA GLY A 542 -7.37 -11.32 -14.03
C GLY A 542 -5.94 -10.78 -14.08
N LEU A 543 -5.40 -10.27 -12.98
CA LEU A 543 -4.09 -9.63 -12.99
C LEU A 543 -2.94 -10.56 -12.59
N PRO A 544 -1.74 -10.36 -13.16
CA PRO A 544 -0.55 -11.07 -12.71
C PRO A 544 -0.31 -10.74 -11.24
N THR A 545 -0.15 -11.78 -10.43
CA THR A 545 -0.08 -11.67 -8.97
C THR A 545 1.21 -12.30 -8.44
N SER A 546 2.04 -11.50 -7.79
CA SER A 546 3.24 -11.98 -7.09
C SER A 546 2.92 -12.31 -5.64
N MET A 547 3.37 -13.50 -5.23
CA MET A 547 3.29 -13.99 -3.85
C MET A 547 4.66 -14.48 -3.36
N ASP A 548 5.73 -14.01 -4.00
CA ASP A 548 7.11 -14.27 -3.56
C ASP A 548 7.55 -13.15 -2.61
N TYR A 549 7.48 -13.45 -1.31
CA TYR A 549 7.79 -12.51 -0.23
C TYR A 549 8.43 -13.21 0.95
N PHE A 550 9.14 -12.41 1.75
CA PHE A 550 9.56 -12.75 3.09
C PHE A 550 8.52 -12.24 4.10
N LEU A 551 8.02 -13.13 4.97
CA LEU A 551 6.99 -12.81 5.96
C LEU A 551 7.54 -13.01 7.37
N ARG A 552 7.58 -11.93 8.16
CA ARG A 552 8.12 -11.92 9.52
C ARG A 552 7.05 -11.61 10.54
N ALA A 553 6.85 -12.49 11.52
CA ALA A 553 5.93 -12.27 12.63
C ALA A 553 6.58 -11.48 13.77
N LYS A 554 5.74 -10.73 14.50
CA LYS A 554 6.04 -10.08 15.78
C LYS A 554 5.09 -10.59 16.86
N GLU A 555 5.45 -10.34 18.11
CA GLU A 555 4.64 -10.70 19.28
C GLU A 555 3.36 -9.84 19.35
N GLU A 556 3.47 -8.58 18.96
CA GLU A 556 2.39 -7.59 18.93
C GLU A 556 2.09 -7.14 17.50
N GLU A 557 0.99 -6.41 17.33
CA GLU A 557 0.63 -5.80 16.04
C GLU A 557 1.71 -4.82 15.56
N VAL A 558 2.01 -4.84 14.26
CA VAL A 558 2.95 -3.89 13.67
C VAL A 558 2.26 -2.56 13.49
N VAL A 559 2.75 -1.54 14.20
CA VAL A 559 2.26 -0.15 14.12
C VAL A 559 2.79 0.56 12.87
N ASP A 560 4.06 0.33 12.57
CA ASP A 560 4.72 0.89 11.40
C ASP A 560 5.92 0.04 10.98
N VAL A 561 6.21 0.09 9.68
CA VAL A 561 7.40 -0.49 9.08
C VAL A 561 7.96 0.50 8.07
N GLN A 562 9.26 0.74 8.16
CA GLN A 562 9.95 1.74 7.35
C GLN A 562 11.31 1.22 6.90
N PHE A 563 11.73 1.59 5.69
CA PHE A 563 13.12 1.41 5.29
C PHE A 563 14.01 2.46 5.94
N VAL A 564 15.22 2.04 6.34
CA VAL A 564 16.28 3.00 6.63
C VAL A 564 16.73 3.62 5.31
N HIS A 565 17.10 4.90 5.35
CA HIS A 565 17.56 5.60 4.16
C HIS A 565 18.77 4.90 3.55
N GLN A 566 18.79 4.74 2.22
CA GLN A 566 19.81 3.96 1.51
C GLN A 566 21.24 4.43 1.79
N LYS A 567 21.46 5.72 2.05
CA LYS A 567 22.80 6.26 2.40
C LYS A 567 23.45 5.62 3.65
N TYR A 568 22.67 5.01 4.54
CA TYR A 568 23.16 4.33 5.74
C TYR A 568 23.38 2.83 5.51
N MET A 569 23.10 2.35 4.29
CA MET A 569 23.35 0.97 3.88
C MET A 569 24.77 0.80 3.38
N ARG A 570 25.48 -0.18 3.93
CA ARG A 570 26.79 -0.61 3.40
C ARG A 570 26.63 -1.54 2.20
N ASP A 571 25.61 -2.38 2.26
CA ASP A 571 25.26 -3.34 1.22
C ASP A 571 23.85 -2.98 0.72
N VAL A 572 23.78 -2.45 -0.50
CA VAL A 572 22.52 -2.07 -1.15
C VAL A 572 21.70 -3.28 -1.58
N ASP A 573 22.28 -4.48 -1.59
CA ASP A 573 21.60 -5.73 -1.89
C ASP A 573 20.78 -6.24 -0.69
N GLN A 574 20.99 -5.71 0.53
CA GLN A 574 20.25 -6.10 1.72
C GLN A 574 19.10 -5.13 2.03
N ALA A 575 17.99 -5.66 2.54
CA ALA A 575 16.86 -4.86 2.97
C ALA A 575 17.03 -4.46 4.44
N ALA A 576 17.30 -3.19 4.74
CA ALA A 576 17.25 -2.70 6.14
C ALA A 576 15.93 -2.02 6.46
N LEU A 577 15.25 -2.56 7.46
CA LEU A 577 13.95 -2.12 7.91
C LEU A 577 13.97 -1.82 9.41
N VAL A 578 13.15 -0.86 9.80
CA VAL A 578 12.78 -0.61 11.19
C VAL A 578 11.31 -0.99 11.34
N VAL A 579 11.02 -1.86 12.29
CA VAL A 579 9.66 -2.30 12.61
C VAL A 579 9.31 -1.85 14.02
N ALA A 580 8.21 -1.12 14.16
CA ALA A 580 7.67 -0.74 15.45
C ALA A 580 6.41 -1.56 15.78
N THR A 581 6.36 -2.08 16.99
CA THR A 581 5.14 -2.54 17.66
C THR A 581 4.79 -1.55 18.77
N PRO A 582 3.64 -1.67 19.47
CA PRO A 582 3.28 -0.75 20.56
C PRO A 582 4.39 -0.56 21.61
N HIS A 583 5.14 -1.61 21.96
CA HIS A 583 6.15 -1.55 23.03
C HIS A 583 7.57 -1.95 22.61
N SER A 584 7.85 -2.13 21.32
CA SER A 584 9.18 -2.52 20.87
C SER A 584 9.54 -1.97 19.51
N LEU A 585 10.84 -1.77 19.32
CA LEU A 585 11.45 -1.33 18.08
C LEU A 585 12.49 -2.39 17.64
N PHE A 586 12.41 -2.82 16.39
CA PHE A 586 13.28 -3.85 15.84
C PHE A 586 13.99 -3.34 14.59
N ASN A 587 15.28 -3.64 14.48
CA ASN A 587 16.04 -3.56 13.24
C ASN A 587 16.00 -4.92 12.55
N LEU A 588 15.66 -4.94 11.26
CA LEU A 588 15.75 -6.11 10.39
C LEU A 588 16.75 -5.76 9.28
N ALA A 589 17.78 -6.59 9.07
CA ALA A 589 18.79 -6.40 8.02
C ALA A 589 19.27 -7.74 7.46
#